data_AF-A0ABD2PJ86-F1
#
_entry.id   AF-A0ABD2PJ86-F1
#
_cell.length_a   1.000
_cell.length_b   1.000
_cell.length_c   1.000
_cell.angle_alpha   90.00
_cell.angle_beta   90.00
_cell.angle_gamma   90.00
#
_symmetry.space_group_name_H-M   'P 1'
#
loop_
_entity.id
_entity.type
_entity.pdbx_description
1 polymer ?
#
loop_
_entity_poly.entity_id
_entity_poly.type
_entity_poly.pdbx_seq_one_letter_code
_entity_poly.pdbx_strand_id
1 'polypeptide(L)' 'MNKNVQLPKFEISSSIDLVETLRKMGVKEAFVAQAADFSRLQANSAEGPYVSNIVHKAYLKIDEQGAEAAAAT' A
#
# COMPACT_ATOMS: atom_id res chain seq x y z
N MET A 1 0.14 -40.22 7.26
CA MET A 1 -0.84 -39.79 6.23
C MET A 1 -0.10 -38.94 5.20
N ASN A 2 -0.01 -39.39 3.94
CA ASN A 2 0.54 -38.55 2.86
C ASN A 2 -0.57 -37.67 2.30
N LYS A 3 -0.28 -36.37 2.12
CA LYS A 3 -1.17 -35.42 1.45
C LYS A 3 -0.64 -35.13 0.06
N ASN A 4 -1.49 -35.30 -0.97
CA ASN A 4 -1.20 -34.82 -2.31
C ASN A 4 -1.59 -33.34 -2.41
N VAL A 5 -0.64 -32.50 -2.80
CA VAL A 5 -0.84 -31.06 -3.03
C VAL A 5 -0.51 -30.77 -4.49
N GLN A 6 -1.40 -30.04 -5.15
CA GLN A 6 -1.18 -29.50 -6.49
C GLN A 6 -1.19 -27.99 -6.40
N LEU A 7 -0.13 -27.33 -6.86
CA LEU A 7 0.02 -25.88 -6.87
C LEU A 7 0.50 -25.48 -8.27
N PRO A 8 -0.28 -24.70 -9.04
CA PRO A 8 0.15 -24.23 -10.34
C PRO A 8 1.26 -23.17 -10.18
N LYS A 9 2.09 -23.05 -11.21
CA LYS A 9 2.93 -21.86 -11.36
C LYS A 9 2.04 -20.68 -11.69
N PHE A 10 2.29 -19.54 -11.06
CA PHE A 10 1.59 -18.31 -11.39
C PHE A 10 2.42 -17.11 -11.01
N GLU A 11 2.05 -15.98 -11.61
CA GLU A 11 2.61 -14.68 -11.35
C GLU A 11 1.46 -13.70 -11.20
N ILE A 12 1.47 -12.92 -10.12
CA ILE A 12 0.49 -11.89 -9.85
C ILE A 12 1.20 -10.60 -9.46
N SER A 13 0.65 -9.49 -9.93
CA SER A 13 1.06 -8.16 -9.48
C SER A 13 -0.18 -7.32 -9.19
N SER A 14 -0.02 -6.36 -8.28
CA SER A 14 -1.07 -5.41 -7.93
C SER A 14 -0.48 -4.02 -7.72
N SER A 15 -1.28 -3.01 -8.02
CA SER A 15 -1.02 -1.60 -7.73
C SER A 15 -2.32 -1.00 -7.24
N ILE A 16 -2.35 -0.55 -5.98
CA ILE A 16 -3.56 -0.12 -5.29
C ILE A 16 -3.34 1.30 -4.76
N ASP A 17 -4.30 2.18 -5.03
CA ASP A 17 -4.41 3.46 -4.33
C ASP A 17 -5.08 3.21 -2.97
N LEU A 18 -4.36 3.50 -1.89
CA LEU A 18 -4.81 3.24 -0.53
C LEU A 18 -5.62 4.40 0.08
N VAL A 19 -5.73 5.56 -0.57
CA VAL A 19 -6.39 6.75 -0.01
C VAL A 19 -7.83 6.44 0.38
N GLU A 20 -8.62 5.85 -0.53
CA GLU A 20 -10.03 5.55 -0.28
C GLU A 20 -10.23 4.47 0.79
N THR A 21 -9.34 3.48 0.82
CA THR A 21 -9.36 2.43 1.86
C THR A 21 -9.09 3.04 3.24
N LEU A 22 -8.05 3.87 3.36
CA LEU A 22 -7.67 4.51 4.62
C LEU A 22 -8.71 5.54 5.09
N ARG A 23 -9.36 6.26 4.17
CA ARG A 23 -10.53 7.12 4.46
C ARG A 23 -11.67 6.34 5.09
N LYS A 24 -12.01 5.17 4.52
CA LYS A 24 -13.05 4.27 5.07
C LYS A 24 -12.67 3.72 6.44
N MET A 25 -11.37 3.55 6.71
CA MET A 25 -10.84 3.11 8.01
C MET A 25 -10.72 4.23 9.05
N GLY A 26 -11.00 5.48 8.70
CA GLY A 26 -11.02 6.62 9.63
C GLY A 26 -9.88 7.61 9.49
N VAL A 27 -8.88 7.34 8.65
CA VAL A 27 -7.81 8.30 8.34
C VAL A 27 -8.35 9.25 7.27
N LYS A 28 -8.89 10.39 7.68
CA LYS A 28 -9.59 11.31 6.76
C LYS A 28 -8.83 12.60 6.53
N GLU A 29 -8.43 13.27 7.61
CA GLU A 29 -7.83 14.62 7.58
C GLU A 29 -6.49 14.64 6.85
N ALA A 30 -5.69 13.55 6.96
CA ALA A 30 -4.40 13.41 6.30
C ALA A 30 -4.43 13.64 4.77
N PHE A 31 -5.61 13.47 4.15
CA PHE A 31 -5.81 13.57 2.70
C PHE A 31 -6.53 14.86 2.26
N VAL A 32 -6.68 15.84 3.16
CA VAL A 32 -7.38 17.11 2.91
C VAL A 32 -6.44 18.26 3.23
N ALA A 33 -6.08 19.05 2.22
CA ALA A 33 -5.09 20.12 2.37
C ALA A 33 -5.41 21.11 3.51
N GLN A 34 -6.68 21.47 3.70
CA GLN A 34 -7.08 22.43 4.74
C GLN A 34 -7.25 21.82 6.15
N ALA A 35 -7.17 20.50 6.28
CA ALA A 35 -7.41 19.80 7.55
C ALA A 35 -6.22 18.95 8.01
N ALA A 36 -5.31 18.60 7.11
CA ALA A 36 -4.13 17.81 7.44
C ALA A 36 -3.19 18.57 8.38
N ASP A 37 -2.91 18.00 9.55
CA ASP A 37 -1.89 18.51 10.46
C ASP A 37 -0.66 17.60 10.46
N PHE A 38 0.32 17.97 9.63
CA PHE A 38 1.65 17.38 9.62
C PHE A 38 2.72 18.37 10.10
N SER A 39 2.35 19.31 10.98
CA SER A 39 3.24 20.38 11.50
C SER A 39 4.51 19.86 12.16
N ARG A 40 4.49 18.63 12.70
CA ARG A 40 5.66 17.96 13.28
C ARG A 40 6.69 17.50 12.24
N LEU A 41 6.31 17.38 10.97
CA LEU A 41 7.22 17.06 9.85
C LEU A 41 7.77 18.31 9.20
N GLN A 42 6.94 19.34 9.04
CA GLN A 42 7.35 20.61 8.46
C GLN A 42 6.66 21.76 9.20
N ALA A 43 7.42 22.40 10.09
CA ALA A 43 6.98 23.62 10.76
C ALA A 43 7.00 24.80 9.78
N ASN A 44 6.10 25.77 9.98
CA ASN A 44 6.09 27.08 9.32
C ASN A 44 5.81 27.09 7.80
N SER A 45 4.98 26.17 7.30
CA SER A 45 4.40 26.28 5.95
C SER A 45 3.08 27.04 6.01
N ALA A 46 2.81 27.92 5.03
CA ALA A 46 1.56 28.68 4.95
C ALA A 46 0.33 27.77 4.72
N GLU A 47 0.52 26.62 4.06
CA GLU A 47 -0.56 25.67 3.76
C GLU A 47 -0.35 24.28 4.42
N GLY A 48 0.85 23.98 4.93
CA GLY A 48 1.16 22.66 5.53
C GLY A 48 1.24 21.52 4.50
N PRO A 49 2.01 20.45 4.72
CA PRO A 49 1.96 19.29 3.84
C PRO A 49 0.68 18.47 4.09
N TYR A 50 0.21 17.78 3.06
CA TYR A 50 -0.85 16.77 3.15
C TYR A 50 -0.51 15.60 2.23
N VAL A 51 -1.16 14.45 2.45
CA VAL A 51 -0.94 13.26 1.62
C VAL A 51 -1.86 13.33 0.41
N SER A 52 -1.28 13.47 -0.78
CA SER A 52 -2.05 13.49 -2.03
C SER A 52 -2.44 12.08 -2.50
N ASN A 53 -1.53 11.11 -2.37
CA ASN A 53 -1.75 9.72 -2.76
C ASN A 53 -0.87 8.76 -1.94
N ILE A 54 -1.29 7.51 -1.80
CA ILE A 54 -0.52 6.38 -1.28
C ILE A 54 -0.67 5.22 -2.26
N VAL A 55 0.43 4.83 -2.90
CA VAL A 55 0.44 3.77 -3.91
C VAL A 55 1.12 2.53 -3.35
N HIS A 56 0.34 1.48 -3.12
CA HIS A 56 0.87 0.19 -2.70
C HIS A 56 1.01 -0.76 -3.90
N LYS A 57 2.22 -1.25 -4.15
CA LYS A 57 2.52 -2.22 -5.20
C LYS A 57 3.01 -3.52 -4.59
N ALA A 58 2.51 -4.65 -5.11
CA ALA A 58 2.96 -5.98 -4.69
C ALA A 58 3.13 -6.91 -5.89
N TYR A 59 4.05 -7.85 -5.75
CA TYR A 59 4.41 -8.87 -6.73
C TYR A 59 4.58 -10.22 -6.03
N LEU A 60 4.08 -11.29 -6.66
CA LEU A 60 4.31 -12.67 -6.23
C LEU A 60 4.45 -13.56 -7.45
N LYS A 61 5.49 -14.39 -7.46
CA LYS A 61 5.73 -15.44 -8.42
C LYS A 61 5.95 -16.76 -7.70
N ILE A 62 5.32 -17.82 -8.18
CA ILE A 62 5.53 -19.19 -7.73
C ILE A 62 5.94 -20.05 -8.92
N ASP A 63 7.05 -20.76 -8.78
CA ASP A 63 7.53 -21.77 -9.72
C ASP A 63 8.18 -22.96 -8.98
N GLU A 64 8.83 -23.89 -9.70
CA GLU A 64 9.47 -25.05 -9.06
C GLU A 64 10.72 -24.71 -8.26
N GLN A 65 11.34 -23.55 -8.48
CA GLN A 65 12.49 -23.11 -7.71
C GLN A 65 12.05 -22.50 -6.37
N GLY A 66 10.82 -22.00 -6.30
CA GLY A 66 10.21 -21.55 -5.05
C GLY A 66 9.23 -20.40 -5.26
N ALA A 67 9.23 -19.46 -4.29
CA ALA A 67 8.40 -18.27 -4.33
C ALA A 67 9.26 -17.01 -4.24
N GLU A 68 9.00 -16.05 -5.13
CA GLU A 68 9.59 -14.71 -5.11
C GLU A 68 8.47 -13.70 -4.86
N ALA A 69 8.68 -12.79 -3.91
CA ALA A 69 7.70 -11.76 -3.57
C ALA A 69 8.38 -10.42 -3.30
N ALA A 70 7.73 -9.32 -3.73
CA ALA A 70 8.20 -7.97 -3.49
C ALA A 70 7.01 -7.03 -3.21
N ALA A 71 7.23 -6.00 -2.40
CA ALA A 71 6.23 -4.98 -2.13
C ALA A 71 6.87 -3.59 -1.89
N ALA A 72 6.15 -2.53 -2.26
CA ALA A 72 6.51 -1.14 -2.03
C ALA A 72 5.26 -0.30 -1.72
N THR A 73 5.39 0.71 -0.86
CA THR A 73 4.33 1.65 -0.47
C THR A 73 4.87 3.07 -0.48
#